data_AF-A0A517PLP6-F1
#
_entry.id   AF-A0A517PLP6-F1
#
_cell.length_a   1.000
_cell.length_b   1.000
_cell.length_c   1.000
_cell.angle_alpha   90.00
_cell.angle_beta   90.00
_cell.angle_gamma   90.00
#
_symmetry.space_group_name_H-M   'P 1'
#
loop_
_entity.id
_entity.type
_entity.pdbx_description
1 polymer ?
#
loop_
_entity_poly.entity_id
_entity_poly.type
_entity_poly.pdbx_seq_one_letter_code
_entity_poly.pdbx_strand_id
1 'polypeptide(L)'
;MNEKQSIKSVSDDPMPLKIGVMGGAGSDIPAHYLDRAARLGEEIAAEGCVMITGACPGLPLAAAQGASKQGGTVIGISPALSLDEHAYKYGSPTLAHNVLIFTGSGLMGREVVNIHSSDIVVIVGGRSGTLGELAIAYDEGKLIGVLTGTGGISDMVQSILETCHKDTSARVIYNDDPQQLVNELLEVYRNEHFRRPSVFCRGVQAASPITIANGKKDIVCGMILEPGSAAARREQNGSEYVFCSLHCAEKFDAQPSNYLESEKSDSSL
;
A
#
# COMPACT_ATOMS: atom_id res chain seq x y z
N MET A 1 -2.91 35.41 17.11
CA MET A 1 -1.65 34.69 16.83
C MET A 1 -2.03 33.23 16.67
N ASN A 2 -2.10 32.75 15.42
CA ASN A 2 -2.52 31.39 15.11
C ASN A 2 -1.35 30.44 15.35
N GLU A 3 -1.50 29.54 16.32
CA GLU A 3 -0.61 28.40 16.49
C GLU A 3 -0.75 27.47 15.29
N LYS A 4 0.34 27.32 14.52
CA LYS A 4 0.47 26.29 13.51
C LYS A 4 0.44 24.94 14.22
N GLN A 5 -0.59 24.13 13.97
CA GLN A 5 -0.57 22.73 14.34
C GLN A 5 0.56 22.04 13.58
N SER A 6 1.56 21.59 14.35
CA SER A 6 2.68 20.78 13.85
C SER A 6 2.14 19.46 13.33
N ILE A 7 2.35 19.21 12.04
CA ILE A 7 2.07 17.92 11.39
C ILE A 7 2.91 16.86 12.11
N LYS A 8 2.25 15.86 12.70
CA LYS A 8 2.92 14.76 13.41
C LYS A 8 3.67 13.88 12.41
N SER A 9 4.92 13.59 12.74
CA SER A 9 5.84 12.75 11.96
C SER A 9 5.38 11.29 11.88
N VAL A 10 5.89 10.60 10.85
CA VAL A 10 5.66 9.21 10.39
C VAL A 10 5.96 8.11 11.45
N SER A 11 6.14 8.45 12.72
CA SER A 11 6.73 7.55 13.73
C SER A 11 5.80 6.51 14.35
N ASP A 12 4.48 6.59 14.15
CA ASP A 12 3.58 5.83 15.01
C ASP A 12 3.05 4.53 14.39
N ASP A 13 3.09 4.28 13.05
CA ASP A 13 2.47 3.11 12.33
C ASP A 13 3.30 1.81 12.46
N PRO A 14 2.80 0.63 12.92
CA PRO A 14 3.66 -0.55 13.08
C PRO A 14 4.17 -1.08 11.74
N MET A 15 3.63 -0.61 10.60
CA MET A 15 4.07 -0.97 9.27
C MET A 15 4.11 0.27 8.36
N PRO A 16 5.24 0.55 7.68
CA PRO A 16 5.32 1.65 6.73
C PRO A 16 4.31 1.51 5.58
N LEU A 17 3.75 2.66 5.15
CA LEU A 17 2.89 2.74 3.98
C LEU A 17 3.64 2.31 2.72
N LYS A 18 2.97 1.55 1.84
CA LYS A 18 3.54 1.06 0.58
C LYS A 18 2.96 1.82 -0.61
N ILE A 19 3.79 2.53 -1.36
CA ILE A 19 3.39 3.23 -2.60
C ILE A 19 3.99 2.51 -3.80
N GLY A 20 3.11 1.98 -4.65
CA GLY A 20 3.49 1.30 -5.89
C GLY A 20 3.62 2.27 -7.05
N VAL A 21 4.74 2.29 -7.76
CA VAL A 21 4.95 3.13 -8.95
C VAL A 21 4.93 2.28 -10.22
N MET A 22 3.95 2.56 -11.06
CA MET A 22 3.63 1.82 -12.29
C MET A 22 3.89 2.71 -13.49
N GLY A 23 4.52 2.17 -14.53
CA GLY A 23 4.90 3.00 -15.65
C GLY A 23 5.58 2.26 -16.79
N GLY A 24 5.78 3.00 -17.87
CA GLY A 24 6.31 2.45 -19.12
C GLY A 24 7.76 1.96 -18.99
N ALA A 25 7.99 0.73 -19.42
CA ALA A 25 9.33 0.21 -19.68
C ALA A 25 9.74 0.51 -21.14
N GLY A 26 10.98 0.95 -21.35
CA GLY A 26 11.54 1.20 -22.67
C GLY A 26 12.70 2.19 -22.68
N SER A 27 13.41 2.27 -23.82
CA SER A 27 14.52 3.20 -24.07
C SER A 27 14.08 4.59 -24.51
N ASP A 28 12.89 4.70 -25.13
CA ASP A 28 12.44 5.93 -25.79
C ASP A 28 11.60 6.81 -24.84
N ILE A 29 12.12 7.03 -23.63
CA ILE A 29 11.47 7.84 -22.60
C ILE A 29 12.21 9.18 -22.51
N PRO A 30 11.52 10.32 -22.70
CA PRO A 30 12.14 11.64 -22.57
C PRO A 30 12.83 11.82 -21.22
N ALA A 31 14.03 12.41 -21.21
CA ALA A 31 14.84 12.59 -20.00
C ALA A 31 14.07 13.30 -18.87
N HIS A 32 13.32 14.36 -19.21
CA HIS A 32 12.50 15.08 -18.23
C HIS A 32 11.38 14.23 -17.60
N TYR A 33 10.90 13.16 -18.25
CA TYR A 33 9.98 12.21 -17.62
C TYR A 33 10.70 11.30 -16.63
N LEU A 34 11.92 10.85 -16.96
CA LEU A 34 12.77 10.09 -16.04
C LEU A 34 13.13 10.93 -14.81
N ASP A 35 13.47 12.20 -14.99
CA ASP A 35 13.78 13.11 -13.89
C ASP A 35 12.57 13.29 -12.95
N ARG A 36 11.37 13.42 -13.51
CA ARG A 36 10.13 13.52 -12.73
C ARG A 36 9.80 12.22 -12.00
N ALA A 37 10.02 11.07 -12.62
CA ALA A 37 9.86 9.77 -11.96
C ALA A 37 10.90 9.58 -10.84
N ALA A 38 12.15 10.00 -11.04
CA ALA A 38 13.17 9.97 -10.00
C ALA A 38 12.80 10.88 -8.82
N ARG A 39 12.36 12.12 -9.10
CA ARG A 39 11.84 13.03 -8.06
C ARG A 39 10.67 12.41 -7.32
N LEU A 40 9.71 11.77 -8.00
CA LEU A 40 8.62 11.04 -7.35
C LEU A 40 9.14 9.99 -6.35
N GLY A 41 10.15 9.21 -6.72
CA GLY A 41 10.79 8.27 -5.81
C GLY A 41 11.48 8.94 -4.63
N GLU A 42 12.17 10.06 -4.85
CA GLU A 42 12.80 10.86 -3.79
C GLU A 42 11.74 11.36 -2.76
N GLU A 43 10.59 11.84 -3.22
CA GLU A 43 9.50 12.32 -2.35
C GLU A 43 8.81 11.18 -1.58
N ILE A 44 8.59 10.02 -2.22
CA ILE A 44 8.03 8.83 -1.53
C ILE A 44 8.96 8.39 -0.39
N ALA A 45 10.28 8.37 -0.64
CA ALA A 45 11.26 8.00 0.38
C ALA A 45 11.36 9.04 1.51
N ALA A 46 11.26 10.34 1.18
CA ALA A 46 11.30 11.43 2.16
C ALA A 46 10.14 11.33 3.17
N GLU A 47 8.99 10.83 2.75
CA GLU A 47 7.82 10.56 3.59
C GLU A 47 7.89 9.22 4.35
N GLY A 48 9.03 8.55 4.33
CA GLY A 48 9.25 7.28 5.04
C GLY A 48 8.43 6.10 4.50
N CYS A 49 7.87 6.22 3.29
CA CYS A 49 7.10 5.17 2.66
C CYS A 49 8.02 4.10 2.03
N VAL A 50 7.55 2.86 2.03
CA VAL A 50 8.14 1.79 1.22
C VAL A 50 7.67 1.95 -0.21
N MET A 51 8.58 1.95 -1.17
CA MET A 51 8.22 2.00 -2.57
C MET A 51 8.20 0.60 -3.19
N ILE A 52 7.16 0.31 -3.96
CA ILE A 52 7.03 -0.94 -4.72
C ILE A 52 7.09 -0.62 -6.21
N THR A 53 7.80 -1.43 -6.99
CA THR A 53 7.83 -1.29 -8.44
C THR A 53 7.75 -2.65 -9.14
N GLY A 54 7.54 -2.61 -10.46
CA GLY A 54 7.67 -3.78 -11.32
C GLY A 54 9.12 -4.19 -11.64
N ALA A 55 10.14 -3.76 -10.88
CA ALA A 55 11.54 -4.19 -11.08
C ALA A 55 11.96 -4.26 -12.57
N CYS A 56 11.62 -3.22 -13.33
CA CYS A 56 11.76 -3.17 -14.78
C CYS A 56 12.42 -1.84 -15.19
N PRO A 57 13.02 -1.75 -16.38
CA PRO A 57 13.64 -0.51 -16.85
C PRO A 57 12.62 0.62 -17.05
N GLY A 58 13.12 1.83 -17.30
CA GLY A 58 12.30 2.99 -17.64
C GLY A 58 11.83 3.76 -16.40
N LEU A 59 10.58 4.22 -16.41
CA LEU A 59 10.03 5.08 -15.34
C LEU A 59 10.03 4.40 -13.95
N PRO A 60 9.68 3.11 -13.80
CA PRO A 60 9.74 2.45 -12.50
C PRO A 60 11.16 2.37 -11.94
N LEU A 61 12.17 2.14 -12.79
CA LEU A 61 13.57 2.15 -12.37
C LEU A 61 14.04 3.54 -11.96
N ALA A 62 13.65 4.59 -12.70
CA ALA A 62 14.01 5.97 -12.36
C ALA A 62 13.46 6.35 -10.98
N ALA A 63 12.21 5.99 -10.69
CA ALA A 63 11.63 6.13 -9.35
C ALA A 63 12.43 5.33 -8.31
N ALA A 64 12.71 4.04 -8.57
CA ALA A 64 13.55 3.18 -7.72
C ALA A 64 14.88 3.84 -7.35
N GLN A 65 15.57 4.41 -8.33
CA GLN A 65 16.84 5.10 -8.13
C GLN A 65 16.69 6.35 -7.26
N GLY A 66 15.65 7.16 -7.48
CA GLY A 66 15.34 8.32 -6.66
C GLY A 66 15.12 7.96 -5.19
N ALA A 67 14.25 6.98 -4.93
CA ALA A 67 13.98 6.52 -3.57
C ALA A 67 15.22 5.91 -2.91
N SER A 68 15.96 5.06 -3.63
CA SER A 68 17.16 4.41 -3.13
C SER A 68 18.26 5.40 -2.77
N LYS A 69 18.41 6.48 -3.55
CA LYS A 69 19.37 7.57 -3.29
C LYS A 69 19.07 8.33 -1.99
N GLN A 70 17.79 8.41 -1.59
CA GLN A 70 17.37 8.98 -0.30
C GLN A 70 17.45 7.96 0.86
N GLY A 71 17.95 6.75 0.62
CA GLY A 71 17.97 5.68 1.61
C GLY A 71 16.59 5.06 1.88
N GLY A 72 15.62 5.29 1.00
CA GLY A 72 14.30 4.68 1.09
C GLY A 72 14.34 3.17 0.87
N THR A 73 13.32 2.46 1.38
CA THR A 73 13.16 1.03 1.16
C THR A 73 12.39 0.79 -0.15
N VAL A 74 13.01 0.09 -1.09
CA VAL A 74 12.46 -0.19 -2.42
C VAL A 74 12.34 -1.71 -2.62
N ILE A 75 11.13 -2.16 -2.94
CA ILE A 75 10.80 -3.56 -3.23
C ILE A 75 10.44 -3.69 -4.71
N GLY A 76 11.11 -4.61 -5.41
CA GLY A 76 10.84 -4.92 -6.80
C GLY A 76 10.08 -6.22 -6.94
N ILE A 77 8.90 -6.21 -7.54
CA ILE A 77 8.14 -7.42 -7.85
C ILE A 77 8.54 -7.87 -9.25
N SER A 78 9.20 -9.02 -9.37
CA SER A 78 9.72 -9.55 -10.64
C SER A 78 8.78 -10.62 -11.23
N PRO A 79 8.66 -10.71 -12.57
CA PRO A 79 7.92 -11.78 -13.23
C PRO A 79 8.64 -13.13 -13.22
N ALA A 80 9.93 -13.12 -12.88
CA ALA A 80 10.83 -14.27 -12.97
C ALA A 80 10.66 -15.22 -11.78
N LEU A 81 11.20 -16.43 -11.91
CA LEU A 81 11.34 -17.45 -10.87
C LEU A 81 12.64 -17.31 -10.06
N SER A 82 13.61 -16.56 -10.58
CA SER A 82 14.92 -16.38 -9.95
C SER A 82 15.61 -15.10 -10.43
N LEU A 83 16.71 -14.75 -9.78
CA LEU A 83 17.56 -13.62 -10.18
C LEU A 83 18.17 -13.80 -11.59
N ASP A 84 18.52 -15.05 -11.95
CA ASP A 84 19.08 -15.36 -13.26
C ASP A 84 18.05 -15.10 -14.37
N GLU A 85 16.85 -15.64 -14.21
CA GLU A 85 15.77 -15.42 -15.16
C GLU A 85 15.36 -13.93 -15.21
N HIS A 86 15.36 -13.23 -14.07
CA HIS A 86 15.11 -11.80 -14.00
C HIS A 86 16.09 -11.01 -14.88
N ALA A 87 17.39 -11.25 -14.71
CA ALA A 87 18.42 -10.51 -15.43
C ALA A 87 18.49 -10.88 -16.91
N TYR A 88 18.43 -12.18 -17.24
CA TYR A 88 18.75 -12.65 -18.60
C TYR A 88 17.53 -12.90 -19.48
N LYS A 89 16.42 -13.43 -18.94
CA LYS A 89 15.20 -13.66 -19.74
C LYS A 89 14.38 -12.38 -19.87
N TYR A 90 14.22 -11.64 -18.77
CA TYR A 90 13.41 -10.42 -18.75
C TYR A 90 14.23 -9.15 -19.01
N GLY A 91 15.56 -9.21 -18.98
CA GLY A 91 16.41 -8.02 -19.15
C GLY A 91 16.17 -6.98 -18.06
N SER A 92 15.72 -7.41 -16.88
CA SER A 92 15.32 -6.51 -15.81
C SER A 92 16.52 -6.05 -14.96
N PRO A 93 16.45 -4.83 -14.40
CA PRO A 93 17.53 -4.24 -13.61
C PRO A 93 17.64 -4.89 -12.22
N THR A 94 18.87 -5.22 -11.83
CA THR A 94 19.21 -5.76 -10.50
C THR A 94 19.73 -4.69 -9.52
N LEU A 95 19.43 -3.42 -9.80
CA LEU A 95 19.91 -2.24 -9.06
C LEU A 95 18.75 -1.43 -8.49
N ALA A 96 19.04 -0.58 -7.50
CA ALA A 96 18.11 0.33 -6.82
C ALA A 96 16.94 -0.31 -6.04
N HIS A 97 16.90 -1.65 -5.95
CA HIS A 97 15.93 -2.37 -5.13
C HIS A 97 16.65 -3.02 -3.95
N ASN A 98 16.10 -2.89 -2.74
CA ASN A 98 16.61 -3.57 -1.54
C ASN A 98 16.19 -5.04 -1.53
N VAL A 99 14.99 -5.33 -2.03
CA VAL A 99 14.40 -6.67 -2.08
C VAL A 99 13.81 -6.90 -3.47
N LEU A 100 14.08 -8.07 -4.05
CA LEU A 100 13.40 -8.57 -5.24
C LEU A 100 12.52 -9.77 -4.86
N ILE A 101 11.24 -9.71 -5.24
CA ILE A 101 10.28 -10.80 -5.07
C ILE A 101 10.07 -11.48 -6.43
N PHE A 102 10.47 -12.74 -6.55
CA PHE A 102 10.35 -13.54 -7.78
C PHE A 102 9.01 -14.27 -7.79
N THR A 103 8.05 -13.79 -8.60
CA THR A 103 6.68 -14.33 -8.60
C THR A 103 6.52 -15.58 -9.44
N GLY A 104 7.33 -15.76 -10.49
CA GLY A 104 7.13 -16.82 -11.49
C GLY A 104 5.85 -16.70 -12.33
N SER A 105 5.10 -15.59 -12.19
CA SER A 105 3.76 -15.44 -12.77
C SER A 105 3.76 -14.75 -14.14
N GLY A 106 4.94 -14.51 -14.72
CA GLY A 106 5.09 -13.74 -15.96
C GLY A 106 4.73 -12.26 -15.78
N LEU A 107 4.72 -11.51 -16.89
CA LEU A 107 4.57 -10.06 -16.85
C LEU A 107 3.20 -9.64 -16.29
N MET A 108 2.11 -10.22 -16.79
CA MET A 108 0.75 -9.85 -16.37
C MET A 108 0.42 -10.36 -14.96
N GLY A 109 0.81 -11.59 -14.63
CA GLY A 109 0.55 -12.14 -13.29
C GLY A 109 1.30 -11.39 -12.19
N ARG A 110 2.49 -10.85 -12.50
CA ARG A 110 3.23 -9.98 -11.59
C ARG A 110 2.49 -8.67 -11.29
N GLU A 111 1.84 -8.08 -12.28
CA GLU A 111 1.14 -6.78 -12.13
C GLU A 111 0.11 -6.86 -10.99
N VAL A 112 -0.65 -7.96 -10.90
CA VAL A 112 -1.62 -8.19 -9.82
C VAL A 112 -0.94 -8.17 -8.44
N VAL A 113 0.16 -8.90 -8.28
CA VAL A 113 0.92 -8.94 -7.02
C VAL A 113 1.42 -7.55 -6.64
N ASN A 114 1.92 -6.78 -7.61
CA ASN A 114 2.41 -5.42 -7.40
C ASN A 114 1.29 -4.48 -6.90
N ILE A 115 0.13 -4.50 -7.57
CA ILE A 115 -1.02 -3.66 -7.22
C ILE A 115 -1.61 -4.06 -5.86
N HIS A 116 -1.76 -5.36 -5.59
CA HIS A 116 -2.28 -5.85 -4.30
C HIS A 116 -1.35 -5.55 -3.13
N SER A 117 -0.04 -5.57 -3.36
CA SER A 117 0.96 -5.27 -2.33
C SER A 117 1.09 -3.77 -2.02
N SER A 118 0.50 -2.90 -2.85
CA SER A 118 0.57 -1.45 -2.72
C SER A 118 -0.66 -0.89 -2.00
N ASP A 119 -0.46 -0.01 -1.02
CA ASP A 119 -1.55 0.73 -0.35
C ASP A 119 -2.07 1.86 -1.24
N ILE A 120 -1.17 2.51 -1.97
CA ILE A 120 -1.43 3.55 -2.98
C ILE A 120 -0.74 3.14 -4.29
N VAL A 121 -1.38 3.36 -5.43
CA VAL A 121 -0.81 3.10 -6.76
C VAL A 121 -0.58 4.43 -7.47
N VAL A 122 0.60 4.66 -8.01
CA VAL A 122 0.92 5.85 -8.82
C VAL A 122 1.22 5.43 -10.25
N ILE A 123 0.51 6.04 -11.19
CA ILE A 123 0.67 5.83 -12.64
C ILE A 123 1.55 6.96 -13.21
N VAL A 124 2.62 6.58 -13.90
CA VAL A 124 3.55 7.51 -14.56
C VAL A 124 3.80 7.06 -15.99
N GLY A 125 3.53 7.94 -16.96
CA GLY A 125 3.69 7.68 -18.38
C GLY A 125 2.91 6.45 -18.83
N GLY A 126 3.59 5.56 -19.54
CA GLY A 126 3.12 4.18 -19.73
C GLY A 126 2.63 3.82 -21.13
N ARG A 127 2.43 2.51 -21.30
CA ARG A 127 1.91 1.86 -22.52
C ARG A 127 0.86 0.82 -22.11
N SER A 128 0.60 -0.18 -22.96
CA SER A 128 -0.40 -1.23 -22.69
C SER A 128 -0.25 -1.95 -21.34
N GLY A 129 0.97 -2.21 -20.86
CA GLY A 129 1.18 -2.81 -19.53
C GLY A 129 0.67 -1.91 -18.40
N THR A 130 1.00 -0.61 -18.46
CA THR A 130 0.51 0.40 -17.51
C THR A 130 -1.01 0.56 -17.56
N LEU A 131 -1.63 0.37 -18.73
CA LEU A 131 -3.09 0.32 -18.85
C LEU A 131 -3.67 -0.90 -18.11
N GLY A 132 -3.00 -2.05 -18.18
CA GLY A 132 -3.36 -3.24 -17.40
C GLY A 132 -3.27 -2.99 -15.90
N GLU A 133 -2.15 -2.40 -15.43
CA GLU A 133 -1.95 -2.01 -14.03
C GLU A 133 -3.02 -1.01 -13.55
N LEU A 134 -3.36 -0.02 -14.37
CA LEU A 134 -4.45 0.93 -14.10
C LEU A 134 -5.80 0.21 -13.99
N ALA A 135 -6.12 -0.69 -14.91
CA ALA A 135 -7.38 -1.42 -14.90
C ALA A 135 -7.53 -2.27 -13.63
N ILE A 136 -6.46 -2.96 -13.21
CA ILE A 136 -6.45 -3.74 -11.96
C ILE A 136 -6.63 -2.80 -10.76
N ALA A 137 -5.84 -1.71 -10.66
CA ALA A 137 -5.95 -0.77 -9.53
C ALA A 137 -7.35 -0.15 -9.43
N TYR A 138 -7.93 0.21 -10.58
CA TYR A 138 -9.25 0.79 -10.65
C TYR A 138 -10.32 -0.22 -10.22
N ASP A 139 -10.29 -1.44 -10.73
CA ASP A 139 -11.26 -2.48 -10.38
C ASP A 139 -11.19 -2.93 -8.91
N GLU A 140 -10.00 -2.84 -8.29
CA GLU A 140 -9.79 -3.15 -6.87
C GLU A 140 -10.17 -2.01 -5.92
N GLY A 141 -10.56 -0.84 -6.47
CA GLY A 141 -10.93 0.33 -5.68
C GLY A 141 -9.75 0.98 -4.96
N LYS A 142 -8.56 1.01 -5.57
CA LYS A 142 -7.36 1.61 -4.97
C LYS A 142 -7.43 3.14 -4.95
N LEU A 143 -6.60 3.74 -4.08
CA LEU A 143 -6.20 5.14 -4.23
C LEU A 143 -5.13 5.22 -5.31
N ILE A 144 -5.43 5.97 -6.37
CA ILE A 144 -4.61 6.07 -7.56
C ILE A 144 -4.11 7.51 -7.71
N GLY A 145 -2.81 7.69 -7.76
CA GLY A 145 -2.16 8.92 -8.20
C GLY A 145 -1.80 8.86 -9.67
N VAL A 146 -1.93 9.97 -10.38
CA VAL A 146 -1.53 10.09 -11.78
C VAL A 146 -0.59 11.27 -11.91
N LEU A 147 0.67 10.99 -12.24
CA LEU A 147 1.66 12.03 -12.51
C LEU A 147 1.49 12.52 -13.95
N THR A 148 0.67 13.55 -14.14
CA THR A 148 0.27 14.05 -15.47
C THR A 148 1.40 14.77 -16.20
N GLY A 149 1.29 14.93 -17.51
CA GLY A 149 2.35 15.50 -18.35
C GLY A 149 3.58 14.59 -18.46
N THR A 150 3.42 13.29 -18.19
CA THR A 150 4.47 12.26 -18.40
C THR A 150 4.18 11.36 -19.60
N GLY A 151 3.20 11.74 -20.43
CA GLY A 151 2.84 11.10 -21.70
C GLY A 151 2.09 9.77 -21.54
N GLY A 152 1.82 9.09 -22.65
CA GLY A 152 1.31 7.72 -22.62
C GLY A 152 -0.03 7.57 -21.89
N ILE A 153 -0.15 6.51 -21.08
CA ILE A 153 -1.40 6.19 -20.36
C ILE A 153 -1.73 7.21 -19.29
N SER A 154 -0.73 7.75 -18.56
CA SER A 154 -0.98 8.71 -17.47
C SER A 154 -1.80 9.92 -17.94
N ASP A 155 -1.55 10.42 -19.15
CA ASP A 155 -2.25 11.60 -19.69
C ASP A 155 -3.62 11.25 -20.30
N MET A 156 -3.96 9.97 -20.41
CA MET A 156 -5.24 9.48 -20.92
C MET A 156 -6.14 8.88 -19.82
N VAL A 157 -5.65 8.74 -18.58
CA VAL A 157 -6.37 8.06 -17.50
C VAL A 157 -7.78 8.59 -17.34
N GLN A 158 -7.95 9.92 -17.31
CA GLN A 158 -9.27 10.53 -17.14
C GLN A 158 -10.26 10.08 -18.22
N SER A 159 -9.89 10.19 -19.49
CA SER A 159 -10.75 9.78 -20.61
C SER A 159 -11.03 8.27 -20.64
N ILE A 160 -10.06 7.45 -20.24
CA ILE A 160 -10.22 5.99 -20.14
C ILE A 160 -11.28 5.66 -19.08
N LEU A 161 -11.15 6.21 -17.88
CA LEU A 161 -12.06 5.92 -16.77
C LEU A 161 -13.47 6.46 -17.00
N GLU A 162 -13.59 7.65 -17.62
CA GLU A 162 -14.89 8.20 -18.04
C GLU A 162 -15.62 7.27 -19.02
N THR A 163 -14.88 6.55 -19.87
CA THR A 163 -15.44 5.59 -20.83
C THR A 163 -15.87 4.27 -20.20
N CYS A 164 -15.23 3.86 -19.08
CA CYS A 164 -15.54 2.59 -18.42
C CYS A 164 -16.93 2.57 -17.75
N HIS A 165 -17.48 3.71 -17.36
CA HIS A 165 -18.80 3.84 -16.72
C HIS A 165 -19.04 2.86 -15.55
N LYS A 166 -18.02 2.58 -14.74
CA LYS A 166 -18.06 1.61 -13.64
C LYS A 166 -17.70 2.29 -12.34
N ASP A 167 -18.58 2.25 -11.34
CA ASP A 167 -18.26 2.69 -9.98
C ASP A 167 -17.54 1.56 -9.22
N THR A 168 -16.24 1.71 -9.07
CA THR A 168 -15.37 0.78 -8.32
C THR A 168 -14.99 1.32 -6.95
N SER A 169 -15.50 2.49 -6.56
CA SER A 169 -15.02 3.25 -5.40
C SER A 169 -13.53 3.62 -5.41
N ALA A 170 -12.81 3.37 -6.51
CA ALA A 170 -11.46 3.87 -6.68
C ALA A 170 -11.47 5.40 -6.65
N ARG A 171 -10.43 5.98 -6.06
CA ARG A 171 -10.23 7.43 -6.07
C ARG A 171 -8.98 7.76 -6.86
N VAL A 172 -9.09 8.75 -7.73
CA VAL A 172 -8.00 9.16 -8.61
C VAL A 172 -7.63 10.62 -8.36
N ILE A 173 -6.35 10.87 -8.12
CA ILE A 173 -5.76 12.20 -7.92
C ILE A 173 -4.78 12.46 -9.06
N TYR A 174 -4.84 13.66 -9.64
CA TYR A 174 -4.01 14.06 -10.78
C TYR A 174 -3.19 15.28 -10.38
N ASN A 175 -1.87 15.22 -10.57
CA ASN A 175 -0.98 16.36 -10.35
C ASN A 175 0.28 16.20 -11.23
N ASP A 176 0.86 17.31 -11.70
CA ASP A 176 2.08 17.32 -12.51
C ASP A 176 3.35 17.59 -11.69
N ASP A 177 3.24 17.95 -10.42
CA ASP A 177 4.38 18.05 -9.51
C ASP A 177 4.47 16.79 -8.62
N PRO A 178 5.61 16.07 -8.64
CA PRO A 178 5.76 14.84 -7.86
C PRO A 178 5.57 15.02 -6.35
N GLN A 179 6.02 16.15 -5.79
CA GLN A 179 5.93 16.40 -4.35
C GLN A 179 4.48 16.68 -3.94
N GLN A 180 3.79 17.54 -4.70
CA GLN A 180 2.37 17.81 -4.45
C GLN A 180 1.54 16.54 -4.60
N LEU A 181 1.79 15.72 -5.63
CA LEU A 181 1.10 14.45 -5.83
C LEU A 181 1.23 13.53 -4.61
N VAL A 182 2.45 13.33 -4.11
CA VAL A 182 2.70 12.48 -2.93
C VAL A 182 2.00 13.05 -1.69
N ASN A 183 2.12 14.35 -1.45
CA ASN A 183 1.49 15.00 -0.30
C ASN A 183 -0.04 14.84 -0.31
N GLU A 184 -0.69 15.08 -1.46
CA GLU A 184 -2.13 14.93 -1.62
C GLU A 184 -2.57 13.47 -1.45
N LEU A 185 -1.83 12.52 -2.02
CA LEU A 185 -2.12 11.09 -1.86
C LEU A 185 -2.03 10.66 -0.40
N LEU A 186 -0.99 11.10 0.32
CA LEU A 186 -0.81 10.80 1.73
C LEU A 186 -1.88 11.45 2.59
N GLU A 187 -2.28 12.70 2.28
CA GLU A 187 -3.36 13.38 2.97
C GLU A 187 -4.69 12.64 2.79
N VAL A 188 -5.06 12.32 1.55
CA VAL A 188 -6.28 11.56 1.24
C VAL A 188 -6.21 10.17 1.84
N TYR A 189 -5.05 9.52 1.81
CA TYR A 189 -4.88 8.23 2.47
C TYR A 189 -5.13 8.38 3.98
N ARG A 190 -4.38 9.22 4.69
CA ARG A 190 -4.50 9.36 6.15
C ARG A 190 -5.91 9.78 6.60
N ASN A 191 -6.58 10.66 5.85
CA ASN A 191 -7.87 11.22 6.24
C ASN A 191 -9.07 10.37 5.80
N GLU A 192 -8.98 9.72 4.65
CA GLU A 192 -10.15 9.12 3.98
C GLU A 192 -9.94 7.65 3.61
N HIS A 193 -8.78 7.31 3.02
CA HIS A 193 -8.57 6.00 2.40
C HIS A 193 -7.89 4.95 3.29
N PHE A 194 -7.11 5.37 4.29
CA PHE A 194 -6.45 4.55 5.32
C PHE A 194 -7.48 3.68 6.06
N ARG A 195 -8.74 4.13 6.12
CA ARG A 195 -9.82 3.39 6.74
C ARG A 195 -10.46 2.34 5.81
N ARG A 196 -10.20 2.36 4.48
CA ARG A 196 -10.86 1.50 3.48
C ARG A 196 -9.98 1.22 2.23
N PRO A 197 -8.85 0.49 2.33
CA PRO A 197 -7.89 0.32 1.23
C PRO A 197 -8.35 -0.58 0.06
N SER A 198 -9.58 -1.11 0.07
CA SER A 198 -10.14 -1.99 -0.96
C SER A 198 -11.68 -1.95 -0.93
N VAL A 199 -12.34 -2.26 -2.06
CA VAL A 199 -13.78 -2.52 -2.15
C VAL A 199 -14.29 -3.60 -1.20
N PHE A 200 -13.40 -4.46 -0.68
CA PHE A 200 -13.72 -5.49 0.31
C PHE A 200 -13.72 -4.97 1.75
N CYS A 201 -13.30 -3.72 1.99
CA CYS A 201 -13.22 -3.12 3.33
C CYS A 201 -14.51 -2.40 3.77
N ARG A 202 -15.69 -2.84 3.33
CA ARG A 202 -16.94 -2.43 3.99
C ARG A 202 -16.95 -3.05 5.40
N GLY A 203 -16.46 -2.31 6.40
CA GLY A 203 -16.64 -2.71 7.79
C GLY A 203 -15.71 -2.14 8.88
N VAL A 204 -14.61 -1.44 8.58
CA VAL A 204 -13.66 -1.03 9.65
C VAL A 204 -13.29 0.45 9.54
N GLN A 205 -13.45 1.22 10.61
CA GLN A 205 -12.91 2.57 10.75
C GLN A 205 -11.48 2.48 11.31
N ALA A 206 -10.51 3.19 10.72
CA ALA A 206 -9.09 3.05 11.05
C ALA A 206 -8.71 3.36 12.50
N ALA A 207 -7.71 2.62 12.98
CA ALA A 207 -6.99 2.88 14.22
C ALA A 207 -5.49 3.09 13.97
N SER A 208 -4.98 4.11 14.66
CA SER A 208 -3.59 4.48 14.91
C SER A 208 -2.82 3.42 15.72
N PRO A 209 -1.50 3.58 15.90
CA PRO A 209 -0.62 2.42 15.94
C PRO A 209 0.26 2.30 17.22
N ILE A 210 1.02 1.20 17.30
CA ILE A 210 1.33 0.35 18.49
C ILE A 210 2.69 0.68 19.15
N THR A 211 2.79 0.77 20.49
CA THR A 211 3.81 0.03 21.30
C THR A 211 3.42 -0.22 22.79
N ILE A 212 3.60 -1.49 23.18
CA ILE A 212 3.07 -2.29 24.30
C ILE A 212 3.69 -1.97 25.68
N ALA A 213 2.82 -1.77 26.69
CA ALA A 213 2.94 -2.30 28.05
C ALA A 213 1.50 -2.35 28.65
N ASN A 214 1.10 -3.45 29.32
CA ASN A 214 -0.28 -3.78 29.78
C ASN A 214 -1.27 -4.34 28.74
N GLY A 215 -0.77 -5.02 27.70
CA GLY A 215 -1.65 -5.57 26.67
C GLY A 215 -2.61 -6.67 27.17
N LYS A 216 -3.88 -6.64 26.75
CA LYS A 216 -4.88 -7.69 26.98
C LYS A 216 -4.93 -8.63 25.77
N LYS A 217 -5.03 -9.94 26.02
CA LYS A 217 -5.04 -10.98 24.98
C LYS A 217 -6.43 -11.13 24.35
N ASP A 218 -6.48 -11.23 23.03
CA ASP A 218 -7.66 -11.71 22.31
C ASP A 218 -7.79 -13.22 22.51
N ILE A 219 -8.88 -13.64 23.17
CA ILE A 219 -9.13 -15.04 23.53
C ILE A 219 -9.54 -15.94 22.35
N VAL A 220 -9.84 -15.37 21.19
CA VAL A 220 -10.21 -16.12 19.97
C VAL A 220 -8.97 -16.52 19.17
N CYS A 221 -8.00 -15.60 19.02
CA CYS A 221 -6.82 -15.84 18.19
C CYS A 221 -5.49 -15.90 18.96
N GLY A 222 -5.47 -15.44 20.22
CA GLY A 222 -4.30 -15.41 21.08
C GLY A 222 -3.39 -14.19 20.90
N MET A 223 -3.77 -13.22 20.06
CA MET A 223 -3.00 -12.00 19.82
C MET A 223 -3.01 -11.08 21.06
N ILE A 224 -1.87 -10.49 21.41
CA ILE A 224 -1.77 -9.51 22.50
C ILE A 224 -2.10 -8.12 21.94
N LEU A 225 -3.08 -7.45 22.54
CA LEU A 225 -3.54 -6.12 22.16
C LEU A 225 -3.08 -5.11 23.19
N GLU A 226 -2.60 -3.96 22.77
CA GLU A 226 -2.24 -2.88 23.67
C GLU A 226 -3.47 -2.33 24.41
N PRO A 227 -3.28 -1.73 25.61
CA PRO A 227 -4.35 -0.98 26.26
C PRO A 227 -4.95 0.03 25.29
N GLY A 228 -6.27 -0.04 25.08
CA GLY A 228 -6.94 0.89 24.17
C GLY A 228 -7.02 0.43 22.70
N SER A 229 -6.17 -0.50 22.24
CA SER A 229 -6.00 -0.83 20.81
C SER A 229 -6.92 -1.96 20.29
N ALA A 230 -7.83 -2.45 21.12
CA ALA A 230 -8.75 -3.50 20.75
C ALA A 230 -9.71 -3.04 19.64
N ALA A 231 -9.81 -3.81 18.56
CA ALA A 231 -10.76 -3.56 17.48
C ALA A 231 -12.23 -3.71 17.94
N ALA A 232 -12.47 -4.49 18.99
CA ALA A 232 -13.75 -4.58 19.68
C ALA A 232 -13.56 -4.97 21.16
N ARG A 233 -14.56 -4.59 21.98
CA ARG A 233 -14.69 -5.00 23.38
C ARG A 233 -16.05 -5.64 23.62
N ARG A 234 -16.10 -6.62 24.52
CA ARG A 234 -17.35 -7.23 25.01
C ARG A 234 -17.27 -7.39 26.51
N GLU A 235 -18.39 -7.18 27.18
CA GLU A 235 -18.53 -7.50 28.58
C GLU A 235 -19.40 -8.74 28.71
N GLN A 236 -18.90 -9.76 29.40
CA GLN A 236 -19.66 -10.97 29.69
C GLN A 236 -19.31 -11.47 31.09
N ASN A 237 -20.33 -11.78 31.88
CA ASN A 237 -20.19 -12.19 33.28
C ASN A 237 -19.35 -11.20 34.12
N GLY A 238 -19.46 -9.90 33.84
CA GLY A 238 -18.71 -8.85 34.55
C GLY A 238 -17.22 -8.78 34.22
N SER A 239 -16.75 -9.53 33.21
CA SER A 239 -15.39 -9.46 32.70
C SER A 239 -15.37 -8.82 31.31
N GLU A 240 -14.41 -7.95 31.06
CA GLU A 240 -14.23 -7.26 29.78
C GLU A 240 -13.18 -7.98 28.91
N TYR A 241 -13.62 -8.46 27.75
CA TYR A 241 -12.81 -9.10 26.71
C TYR A 241 -12.50 -8.13 25.57
N VAL A 242 -11.34 -8.32 24.96
CA VAL A 242 -10.83 -7.48 23.87
C VAL A 242 -10.49 -8.33 22.65
N PHE A 243 -10.65 -7.78 21.44
CA PHE A 243 -10.44 -8.53 20.19
C PHE A 243 -9.59 -7.77 19.17
N CYS A 244 -8.70 -8.46 18.46
CA CYS A 244 -7.75 -7.94 17.48
C CYS A 244 -8.43 -7.50 16.18
N SER A 245 -9.62 -8.06 15.92
CA SER A 245 -10.44 -7.81 14.75
C SER A 245 -11.90 -7.96 15.11
N LEU A 246 -12.78 -7.28 14.36
CA LEU A 246 -14.23 -7.48 14.47
C LEU A 246 -14.62 -8.93 14.19
N HIS A 247 -13.90 -9.61 13.28
CA HIS A 247 -14.08 -11.04 13.02
C HIS A 247 -13.89 -11.91 14.27
N CYS A 248 -12.90 -11.59 15.12
CA CYS A 248 -12.72 -12.30 16.40
C CYS A 248 -13.85 -11.98 17.38
N ALA A 249 -14.32 -10.73 17.45
CA ALA A 249 -15.46 -10.37 18.29
C ALA A 249 -16.78 -11.01 17.83
N GLU A 250 -17.04 -11.08 16.53
CA GLU A 250 -18.23 -11.72 15.97
C GLU A 250 -18.21 -13.24 16.19
N LYS A 251 -17.04 -13.87 16.06
CA LYS A 251 -16.86 -15.28 16.45
C LYS A 251 -17.14 -15.50 17.94
N PHE A 252 -16.70 -14.58 18.78
CA PHE A 252 -16.99 -14.60 20.20
C PHE A 252 -18.49 -14.42 20.45
N ASP A 253 -19.14 -13.41 19.87
CA ASP A 253 -20.58 -13.14 20.03
C ASP A 253 -21.45 -14.32 19.58
N ALA A 254 -21.06 -14.99 18.49
CA ALA A 254 -21.78 -16.14 17.95
C ALA A 254 -21.75 -17.35 18.91
N GLN A 255 -20.60 -17.60 19.55
CA GLN A 255 -20.40 -18.75 20.45
C GLN A 255 -19.41 -18.43 21.59
N PRO A 256 -19.80 -17.62 22.60
CA PRO A 256 -18.86 -17.14 23.60
C PRO A 256 -18.30 -18.26 24.50
N SER A 257 -19.12 -19.28 24.80
CA SER A 257 -18.74 -20.40 25.67
C SER A 257 -17.47 -21.12 25.21
N ASN A 258 -17.24 -21.23 23.91
CA ASN A 258 -16.10 -21.94 23.34
C ASN A 258 -14.75 -21.33 23.73
N TYR A 259 -14.73 -20.04 24.05
CA TYR A 259 -13.49 -19.30 24.36
C TYR A 259 -13.31 -19.07 25.86
N LEU A 260 -14.42 -18.92 26.59
CA LEU A 260 -14.42 -18.68 28.03
C LEU A 260 -13.99 -19.89 28.87
N GLU A 261 -14.19 -21.11 28.36
CA GLU A 261 -13.77 -22.33 29.06
C GLU A 261 -12.24 -22.49 29.08
N SER A 262 -11.53 -21.89 28.10
CA SER A 262 -10.08 -22.00 28.00
C SER A 262 -9.32 -21.20 29.08
N GLU A 263 -9.84 -20.04 29.52
CA GLU A 263 -9.21 -19.23 30.57
C GLU A 263 -9.36 -19.80 32.00
N LYS A 264 -10.42 -20.59 32.26
CA LYS A 264 -10.60 -21.20 33.59
C LYS A 264 -9.54 -22.25 33.94
N SER A 265 -8.80 -22.76 32.95
CA SER A 265 -7.75 -23.75 33.17
C SER A 265 -6.39 -23.16 33.56
N ASP A 266 -6.17 -21.86 33.33
CA ASP A 266 -4.87 -21.19 33.51
C ASP A 266 -4.80 -20.28 34.75
N SER A 267 -5.88 -20.18 35.53
CA SER A 267 -5.96 -19.37 36.77
C SER A 267 -5.97 -20.18 38.07
N SER A 268 -5.72 -21.49 37.99
CA SER A 268 -5.65 -22.40 39.14
C SER A 268 -4.31 -23.14 39.25
N LEU A 269 -3.21 -22.38 39.20
CA LEU A 269 -1.87 -22.78 39.68
C LEU A 269 -1.21 -21.62 40.43
#